data_AF-A0A9D8FP76-F1
#
_entry.id   AF-A0A9D8FP76-F1
#
_cell.length_a   1.000
_cell.length_b   1.000
_cell.length_c   1.000
_cell.angle_alpha   90.00
_cell.angle_beta   90.00
_cell.angle_gamma   90.00
#
_symmetry.space_group_name_H-M   'P 1'
#
loop_
_entity.id
_entity.type
_entity.pdbx_description
1 polymer ?
#
loop_
_entity_poly.entity_id
_entity_poly.type
_entity_poly.pdbx_seq_one_letter_code
_entity_poly.pdbx_strand_id
1 'polypeptide(L)'
;MEIPLSENNLIELKNLHKKIKNKKQADRIKIILLFNKEYTKKEIASNILIKENTVSYWINKFKSSLSIDDWLKNNYKSYWGKLTSKQLSLVQNYIRENIIIDLKQVITYVKEHFEVDYS
;
A
#
# COMPACT_ATOMS: atom_id res chain seq x y z
N MET A 1 12.64 21.53 -8.00
CA MET A 1 11.36 20.88 -8.40
C MET A 1 10.38 21.11 -7.26
N GLU A 2 9.44 22.03 -7.42
CA GLU A 2 8.57 22.48 -6.34
C GLU A 2 7.35 21.55 -6.17
N ILE A 3 6.89 21.38 -4.93
CA ILE A 3 5.50 20.99 -4.64
C ILE A 3 4.81 22.29 -4.27
N PRO A 4 3.70 22.68 -4.92
CA PRO A 4 2.91 23.82 -4.46
C PRO A 4 2.23 23.43 -3.14
N LEU A 5 2.95 23.64 -2.03
CA LEU A 5 2.43 23.50 -0.67
C LEU A 5 1.94 24.89 -0.25
N SER A 6 0.63 25.04 -0.06
CA SER A 6 0.11 26.21 0.62
C SER A 6 0.64 26.26 2.05
N GLU A 7 0.77 27.46 2.62
CA GLU A 7 1.18 27.63 4.01
C GLU A 7 0.26 26.86 4.98
N ASN A 8 -1.04 26.80 4.67
CA ASN A 8 -2.03 26.03 5.41
C ASN A 8 -1.70 24.53 5.43
N ASN A 9 -1.36 23.95 4.29
CA ASN A 9 -0.98 22.53 4.19
C ASN A 9 0.30 22.23 4.98
N LEU A 10 1.26 23.16 5.02
CA LEU A 10 2.48 23.01 5.84
C LEU A 10 2.20 23.01 7.34
N ILE A 11 1.31 23.91 7.80
CA ILE A 11 0.89 23.97 9.20
C ILE A 11 0.16 22.68 9.58
N GLU A 12 -0.75 22.22 8.72
CA GLU A 12 -1.50 20.98 8.92
C GLU A 12 -0.58 19.76 9.01
N LEU A 13 0.37 19.59 8.08
CA LEU A 13 1.35 18.51 8.10
C LEU A 13 2.19 18.51 9.39
N LYS A 14 2.65 19.68 9.85
CA LYS A 14 3.40 19.80 11.12
C LYS A 14 2.55 19.38 12.32
N ASN A 15 1.28 19.79 12.35
CA ASN A 15 0.35 19.43 13.43
C ASN A 15 0.02 17.93 13.42
N LEU A 16 -0.22 17.35 12.24
CA LEU A 16 -0.46 15.92 12.07
C LEU A 16 0.75 15.11 12.51
N HIS A 17 1.98 15.50 12.11
CA HIS A 17 3.20 14.81 12.52
C HIS A 17 3.35 14.74 14.05
N LYS A 18 3.00 15.81 14.78
CA LYS A 18 3.06 15.82 16.25
C LYS A 18 2.02 14.90 16.91
N LYS A 19 0.87 14.68 16.27
CA LYS A 19 -0.25 13.89 16.82
C LYS A 19 -0.18 12.41 16.45
N ILE A 20 0.45 12.07 15.33
CA ILE A 20 0.42 10.73 14.75
C ILE A 20 1.31 9.77 15.57
N LYS A 21 0.74 8.63 15.98
CA LYS A 21 1.50 7.58 16.71
C LYS A 21 2.19 6.61 15.75
N ASN A 22 1.68 6.49 14.52
CA ASN A 22 2.20 5.55 13.55
C ASN A 22 3.51 6.09 12.93
N LYS A 23 4.63 5.44 13.26
CA LYS A 23 5.97 5.82 12.76
C LYS A 23 6.03 5.92 11.23
N LYS A 24 5.43 4.98 10.50
CA LYS A 24 5.45 4.99 9.03
C LYS A 24 4.71 6.19 8.46
N GLN A 25 3.59 6.59 9.06
CA GLN A 25 2.87 7.80 8.63
C GLN A 25 3.64 9.07 9.01
N ALA A 26 4.26 9.12 10.19
CA ALA A 26 5.13 10.23 10.58
C ALA A 26 6.29 10.41 9.58
N ASP A 27 6.95 9.33 9.19
CA ASP A 27 8.04 9.36 8.21
C ASP A 27 7.57 9.82 6.82
N ARG A 28 6.36 9.44 6.38
CA ARG A 28 5.75 9.99 5.16
C ARG A 28 5.59 11.51 5.24
N ILE A 29 5.11 12.03 6.37
CA ILE A 29 4.96 13.47 6.58
C ILE A 29 6.33 14.17 6.52
N LYS A 30 7.36 13.59 7.17
CA LYS A 30 8.73 14.12 7.10
C LYS A 30 9.26 14.22 5.67
N ILE A 31 8.96 13.25 4.80
CA ILE A 31 9.36 13.29 3.39
C ILE A 31 8.88 14.59 2.73
N ILE A 32 7.60 14.94 2.90
CA ILE A 32 7.03 16.15 2.28
C ILE A 32 7.61 17.41 2.92
N LEU A 33 7.76 17.43 4.25
CA LEU A 33 8.34 18.58 4.96
C LEU A 33 9.80 18.84 4.58
N LEU A 34 10.61 17.78 4.41
CA LEU A 34 12.00 17.92 3.97
C LEU A 34 12.10 18.28 2.49
N PHE A 35 11.23 17.71 1.65
CA PHE A 35 11.19 18.06 0.23
C PHE A 35 10.81 19.54 0.02
N ASN A 36 9.90 20.07 0.84
CA ASN A 36 9.56 21.50 0.84
C ASN A 36 10.72 22.40 1.31
N LYS A 37 11.66 21.85 2.09
CA LYS A 37 12.91 22.54 2.49
C LYS A 37 14.03 22.35 1.48
N GLU A 38 13.69 21.95 0.24
CA GLU A 38 14.62 21.77 -0.87
C GLU A 38 15.66 20.65 -0.70
N TYR A 39 15.47 19.74 0.26
CA TYR A 39 16.32 18.55 0.36
C TYR A 39 16.13 17.66 -0.86
N THR A 40 17.24 17.13 -1.37
CA THR A 40 17.21 16.17 -2.46
C THR A 40 16.58 14.85 -2.00
N LYS A 41 15.99 14.10 -2.94
CA LYS A 41 15.37 12.81 -2.62
C LYS A 41 16.34 11.82 -1.97
N LYS A 42 17.61 11.86 -2.38
CA LYS A 42 18.71 11.07 -1.81
C LYS A 42 19.03 11.45 -0.36
N GLU A 43 19.06 12.74 -0.04
CA GLU A 43 19.26 13.21 1.34
C GLU A 43 18.08 12.84 2.22
N ILE A 44 16.84 13.00 1.73
CA ILE A 44 15.63 12.59 2.45
C ILE A 44 15.66 11.09 2.75
N ALA A 45 15.99 10.28 1.75
CA ALA A 45 16.11 8.82 1.88
C ALA A 45 17.13 8.43 2.95
N SER A 46 18.27 9.13 2.97
CA SER A 46 19.34 8.90 3.96
C SER A 46 18.94 9.35 5.37
N ASN A 47 18.30 10.52 5.51
CA ASN A 47 17.85 11.05 6.80
C ASN A 47 16.74 10.22 7.45
N ILE A 48 15.86 9.62 6.66
CA ILE A 48 14.70 8.84 7.13
C ILE A 48 15.02 7.32 7.11
N LEU A 49 16.17 6.90 6.58
CA LEU A 49 16.61 5.51 6.45
C LEU A 49 15.64 4.65 5.61
N ILE A 50 15.25 5.16 4.43
CA ILE A 50 14.39 4.46 3.46
C ILE A 50 14.98 4.51 2.05
N LYS A 51 14.40 3.77 1.11
CA LYS A 51 14.84 3.77 -0.29
C LYS A 51 14.42 5.07 -0.99
N GLU A 52 15.28 5.60 -1.86
CA GLU A 52 14.98 6.79 -2.66
C GLU A 52 13.74 6.62 -3.55
N ASN A 53 13.50 5.42 -4.09
CA ASN A 53 12.28 5.11 -4.84
C ASN A 53 11.02 5.27 -3.97
N THR A 54 11.10 4.94 -2.68
CA THR A 54 10.00 5.14 -1.74
C THR A 54 9.74 6.63 -1.50
N VAL A 55 10.79 7.44 -1.40
CA VAL A 55 10.67 8.91 -1.32
C VAL A 55 9.97 9.47 -2.56
N SER A 56 10.44 9.09 -3.76
CA SER A 56 9.82 9.50 -5.02
C SER A 56 8.35 9.11 -5.11
N TYR A 57 8.01 7.88 -4.71
CA TYR A 57 6.63 7.40 -4.69
C TYR A 57 5.73 8.28 -3.81
N TRP A 58 6.14 8.58 -2.58
CA TRP A 58 5.31 9.36 -1.65
C TRP A 58 5.15 10.82 -2.07
N ILE A 59 6.19 11.42 -2.67
CA ILE A 59 6.11 12.77 -3.25
C ILE A 59 5.11 12.79 -4.42
N ASN A 60 5.23 11.83 -5.34
CA ASN A 60 4.33 11.75 -6.50
C ASN A 60 2.89 11.50 -6.05
N LYS A 61 2.69 10.59 -5.09
CA LYS A 61 1.38 10.32 -4.50
C LYS A 61 0.79 11.58 -3.86
N PHE A 62 1.60 12.36 -3.14
CA PHE A 62 1.15 13.61 -2.52
C PHE A 62 0.67 14.61 -3.57
N LYS A 63 1.43 14.77 -4.67
CA LYS A 63 1.06 15.65 -5.79
C LYS A 63 -0.24 15.24 -6.49
N SER A 64 -0.55 13.94 -6.52
CA SER A 64 -1.78 13.40 -7.16
C SER A 64 -2.98 13.30 -6.22
N SER A 65 -2.79 13.51 -4.91
CA SER A 65 -3.87 13.36 -3.93
C SER A 65 -4.70 14.63 -3.82
N LEU A 66 -6.01 14.46 -3.60
CA LEU A 66 -6.96 15.56 -3.44
C LEU A 66 -6.88 16.23 -2.05
N SER A 67 -6.39 15.51 -1.04
CA SER A 67 -6.22 16.01 0.33
C SER A 67 -5.10 15.28 1.09
N ILE A 68 -4.64 15.87 2.20
CA ILE A 68 -3.61 15.26 3.08
C ILE A 68 -4.11 13.94 3.69
N ASP A 69 -5.39 13.89 4.09
CA ASP A 69 -6.01 12.68 4.62
C ASP A 69 -6.04 11.55 3.58
N ASP A 70 -6.43 11.84 2.34
CA ASP A 70 -6.43 10.86 1.25
C ASP A 70 -5.02 10.30 0.99
N TRP A 71 -4.02 11.18 0.99
CA TRP A 71 -2.63 10.78 0.82
C TRP A 71 -2.13 9.88 1.97
N LEU A 72 -2.44 10.24 3.22
CA LEU A 72 -2.01 9.51 4.43
C LEU A 72 -2.72 8.19 4.64
N LYS A 73 -3.95 8.04 4.14
CA LYS A 73 -4.71 6.79 4.22
C LYS A 73 -3.91 5.64 3.62
N ASN A 74 -3.81 4.56 4.40
CA ASN A 74 -3.39 3.28 3.87
C ASN A 74 -4.58 2.70 3.11
N ASN A 75 -4.65 2.95 1.81
CA ASN A 75 -5.59 2.27 0.90
C ASN A 75 -5.17 0.81 0.66
N TYR A 76 -4.67 0.13 1.69
CA TYR A 76 -4.37 -1.29 1.60
C TYR A 76 -5.71 -2.02 1.55
N LYS A 77 -6.17 -2.32 0.33
CA LYS A 77 -7.27 -3.25 0.15
C LYS A 77 -6.74 -4.61 0.60
N SER A 78 -7.32 -5.16 1.67
CA SER A 78 -7.07 -6.54 2.05
C SER A 78 -7.28 -7.42 0.82
N TYR A 79 -6.25 -8.16 0.45
CA TYR A 79 -6.34 -9.12 -0.65
C TYR A 79 -7.07 -10.35 -0.13
N TRP A 80 -8.26 -10.61 -0.65
CA TRP A 80 -9.11 -11.72 -0.22
C TRP A 80 -8.88 -13.01 -1.04
N GLY A 81 -7.86 -13.04 -1.90
CA GLY A 81 -7.66 -14.13 -2.86
C GLY A 81 -8.41 -13.92 -4.17
N LYS A 82 -8.24 -14.84 -5.13
CA LYS A 82 -8.99 -14.80 -6.41
C LYS A 82 -10.35 -15.49 -6.32
N LEU A 83 -10.63 -16.22 -5.23
CA LEU A 83 -11.89 -16.94 -5.04
C LEU A 83 -12.87 -16.15 -4.18
N THR A 84 -14.14 -16.21 -4.54
CA THR A 84 -15.24 -15.77 -3.67
C THR A 84 -15.42 -16.72 -2.49
N SER A 85 -16.08 -16.27 -1.42
CA SER A 85 -16.35 -17.12 -0.24
C SER A 85 -17.08 -18.41 -0.60
N LYS A 86 -18.02 -18.36 -1.56
CA LYS A 86 -18.75 -19.54 -2.04
C LYS A 86 -17.83 -20.53 -2.76
N GLN A 87 -16.98 -20.03 -3.66
CA GLN A 87 -16.00 -20.86 -4.37
C GLN A 87 -15.01 -21.48 -3.38
N LEU A 88 -14.55 -20.71 -2.39
CA LEU A 88 -13.66 -21.21 -1.35
C LEU A 88 -14.29 -22.36 -0.55
N SER A 89 -15.56 -22.25 -0.16
CA SER A 89 -16.29 -23.36 0.49
C SER A 89 -16.37 -24.60 -0.38
N LEU A 90 -16.60 -24.45 -1.69
CA LEU A 90 -16.65 -25.59 -2.63
C LEU A 90 -15.29 -26.27 -2.75
N VAL A 91 -14.19 -25.50 -2.86
CA VAL A 91 -12.83 -26.05 -2.86
C VAL A 91 -12.53 -26.78 -1.54
N GLN A 92 -12.94 -26.22 -0.40
CA GLN A 92 -12.76 -26.87 0.89
C GLN A 92 -13.51 -28.21 0.97
N ASN A 93 -14.74 -28.29 0.45
CA ASN A 93 -15.48 -29.54 0.40
C ASN A 93 -14.81 -30.54 -0.54
N TYR A 94 -14.38 -30.11 -1.73
CA TYR A 94 -13.63 -30.95 -2.65
C TYR A 94 -12.37 -31.56 -2.01
N ILE A 95 -11.60 -30.76 -1.26
CA ILE A 95 -10.40 -31.23 -0.54
C ILE A 95 -10.75 -32.21 0.59
N ARG A 96 -11.90 -32.03 1.27
CA ARG A 96 -12.33 -32.95 2.34
C ARG A 96 -12.84 -34.29 1.79
N GLU A 97 -13.49 -34.26 0.63
CA GLU A 97 -14.14 -35.43 0.03
C GLU A 97 -13.18 -36.26 -0.83
N ASN A 98 -12.02 -35.70 -1.21
CA ASN A 98 -11.05 -36.35 -2.09
C ASN A 98 -9.67 -36.40 -1.42
N ILE A 99 -8.93 -37.50 -1.63
CA ILE A 99 -7.52 -37.56 -1.23
C ILE A 99 -6.71 -36.75 -2.23
N ILE A 100 -6.30 -35.55 -1.82
CA ILE A 100 -5.46 -34.68 -2.62
C ILE A 100 -3.99 -35.06 -2.44
N ILE A 101 -3.37 -35.52 -3.52
CA ILE A 101 -1.97 -35.97 -3.52
C ILE A 101 -1.03 -34.83 -3.92
N ASP A 102 -1.52 -33.88 -4.73
CA ASP A 102 -0.76 -32.75 -5.25
C ASP A 102 -1.63 -31.48 -5.29
N LEU A 103 -1.03 -30.34 -4.97
CA LEU A 103 -1.63 -29.02 -5.10
C LEU A 103 -2.14 -28.76 -6.52
N LYS A 104 -1.46 -29.31 -7.54
CA LYS A 104 -1.91 -29.18 -8.94
C LYS A 104 -3.33 -29.70 -9.15
N GLN A 105 -3.77 -30.72 -8.41
CA GLN A 105 -5.13 -31.24 -8.51
C GLN A 105 -6.16 -30.18 -8.08
N VAL A 106 -5.84 -29.41 -7.03
CA VAL A 106 -6.70 -28.32 -6.56
C VAL A 106 -6.67 -27.15 -7.53
N ILE A 107 -5.50 -26.80 -8.10
CA ILE A 107 -5.38 -25.74 -9.12
C ILE A 107 -6.20 -26.11 -10.37
N THR A 108 -6.10 -27.35 -10.84
CA THR A 108 -6.90 -27.86 -11.96
C THR A 108 -8.39 -27.79 -11.65
N TYR A 109 -8.81 -28.29 -10.48
CA TYR A 109 -10.21 -28.23 -10.04
C TYR A 109 -10.74 -26.78 -10.04
N VAL A 110 -9.97 -25.85 -9.48
CA VAL A 110 -10.33 -24.42 -9.45
C VAL A 110 -10.41 -23.81 -10.85
N LYS A 111 -9.47 -24.16 -11.74
CA LYS A 111 -9.46 -23.69 -13.12
C LYS A 111 -10.65 -24.22 -13.91
N GLU A 112 -10.97 -25.50 -13.77
CA GLU A 112 -12.08 -26.15 -14.48
C GLU A 112 -13.46 -25.67 -13.99
N HIS A 113 -13.62 -25.44 -12.68
CA HIS A 113 -14.93 -25.11 -12.10
C HIS A 113 -15.20 -23.61 -11.99
N PHE A 114 -14.16 -22.78 -11.92
CA PHE A 114 -14.30 -21.35 -11.65
C PHE A 114 -13.58 -20.46 -12.68
N GLU A 115 -12.89 -21.03 -13.67
CA GLU A 115 -12.06 -20.31 -14.66
C GLU A 115 -11.01 -19.38 -14.01
N VAL A 116 -10.66 -19.66 -12.75
CA VAL A 116 -9.65 -18.90 -12.00
C VAL A 116 -8.30 -19.57 -12.13
N ASP A 117 -7.34 -18.88 -12.74
CA ASP A 117 -5.99 -19.42 -12.92
C ASP A 117 -5.09 -19.07 -11.73
N TYR A 118 -4.41 -20.08 -11.19
CA TYR A 118 -3.40 -19.98 -10.12
C TYR A 118 -2.01 -20.47 -10.54
N SER A 119 -1.79 -20.68 -11.85
CA SER A 119 -0.50 -21.03 -12.46
C SER A 119 0.62 -20.06 -12.09
#